data_AF-A0A2M7BIS8-F1
#
_entry.id   AF-A0A2M7BIS8-F1
#
_cell.length_a   1.000
_cell.length_b   1.000
_cell.length_c   1.000
_cell.angle_alpha   90.00
_cell.angle_beta   90.00
_cell.angle_gamma   90.00
#
_symmetry.space_group_name_H-M   'P 1'
#
loop_
_entity.id
_entity.type
_entity.pdbx_description
1 polymer ?
#
loop_
_entity_poly.entity_id
_entity_poly.type
_entity_poly.pdbx_seq_one_letter_code
_entity_poly.pdbx_strand_id
1 'polypeptide(L)'
;KLDPAWRQVSSIGIVRDADDDPDAAFRSVCSALKGAKLPVPSKALAPMVGPPTVQVMIIPSLRKEGALEDLCLESSADDPAMPCVEQYFECLAERGAPGPKERSLSKAKTRVFLTSKEDPTLPLGIAAQKGYWPLDSSVFDEVRRFIASI
;
A
#
# COMPACT_ATOMS: atom_id res chain seq x y z
N LYS A 1 -13.63 26.40 11.06
CA LYS A 1 -12.57 27.30 10.53
C LYS A 1 -11.41 26.40 10.09
N LEU A 2 -10.89 26.57 8.87
CA LEU A 2 -9.67 25.88 8.44
C LEU A 2 -8.50 26.36 9.30
N ASP A 3 -7.68 25.43 9.77
CA ASP A 3 -6.44 25.73 10.51
C ASP A 3 -5.52 26.59 9.62
N PRO A 4 -4.97 27.71 10.11
CA PRO A 4 -4.02 28.53 9.36
C PRO A 4 -2.85 27.76 8.76
N ALA A 5 -2.40 26.67 9.39
CA ALA A 5 -1.33 25.81 8.88
C ALA A 5 -1.68 25.16 7.52
N TRP A 6 -2.96 24.85 7.29
CA TRP A 6 -3.42 24.28 6.02
C TRP A 6 -3.25 25.23 4.83
N ARG A 7 -3.12 26.54 5.06
CA ARG A 7 -2.89 27.52 3.99
C ARG A 7 -1.48 27.45 3.40
N GLN A 8 -0.54 26.79 4.09
CA GLN A 8 0.84 26.64 3.63
C GLN A 8 1.05 25.34 2.84
N VAL A 9 0.06 24.46 2.79
CA VAL A 9 0.14 23.20 2.03
C VAL A 9 0.19 23.54 0.53
N SER A 10 1.30 23.21 -0.12
CA SER A 10 1.49 23.37 -1.57
C SER A 10 1.05 22.15 -2.38
N SER A 11 1.12 20.96 -1.76
CA SER A 11 0.87 19.68 -2.40
C SER A 11 0.15 18.70 -1.47
N ILE A 12 -0.71 17.85 -2.02
CA ILE A 12 -1.36 16.71 -1.37
C ILE A 12 -1.10 15.47 -2.21
N GLY A 13 -0.39 14.50 -1.62
CA GLY A 13 -0.30 13.14 -2.13
C GLY A 13 -1.33 12.24 -1.45
N ILE A 14 -2.05 11.43 -2.22
CA ILE A 14 -2.95 10.40 -1.69
C ILE A 14 -2.50 9.05 -2.22
N VAL A 15 -2.17 8.12 -1.31
CA VAL A 15 -1.93 6.71 -1.65
C VAL A 15 -3.10 5.90 -1.14
N ARG A 16 -3.61 4.97 -1.94
CA ARG A 16 -4.71 4.09 -1.55
C ARG A 16 -4.54 2.70 -2.13
N ASP A 17 -4.86 1.68 -1.34
CA ASP A 17 -4.96 0.29 -1.80
C ASP A 17 -6.02 0.16 -2.92
N ALA A 18 -5.73 -0.68 -3.92
CA ALA A 18 -6.65 -1.08 -4.96
C ALA A 18 -7.76 -1.98 -4.39
N ASP A 19 -7.45 -2.73 -3.33
CA ASP A 19 -8.27 -3.81 -2.81
C ASP A 19 -8.70 -4.73 -3.97
N ASP A 20 -10.00 -4.81 -4.23
CA ASP A 20 -10.57 -5.68 -5.27
C ASP A 20 -10.86 -4.93 -6.60
N ASP A 21 -10.73 -3.59 -6.66
CA ASP A 21 -10.99 -2.81 -7.89
C ASP A 21 -10.19 -1.48 -7.89
N PRO A 22 -9.05 -1.41 -8.61
CA PRO A 22 -8.21 -0.21 -8.64
C PRO A 22 -8.91 1.01 -9.25
N ASP A 23 -9.80 0.81 -10.22
CA ASP A 23 -10.53 1.92 -10.84
C ASP A 23 -11.60 2.46 -9.89
N ALA A 24 -12.29 1.60 -9.13
CA ALA A 24 -13.21 2.02 -8.08
C ALA A 24 -12.47 2.73 -6.95
N ALA A 25 -11.29 2.26 -6.55
CA ALA A 25 -10.45 2.92 -5.56
C ALA A 25 -10.08 4.35 -6.00
N PHE A 26 -9.63 4.51 -7.25
CA PHE A 26 -9.34 5.83 -7.83
C PHE A 26 -10.58 6.72 -7.89
N ARG A 27 -11.71 6.22 -8.42
CA ARG A 27 -12.98 6.96 -8.46
C ARG A 27 -13.45 7.39 -7.08
N SER A 28 -13.23 6.56 -6.06
CA SER A 28 -13.56 6.87 -4.67
C SER A 28 -12.73 8.04 -4.15
N VAL A 29 -11.42 8.06 -4.40
CA VAL A 29 -10.55 9.21 -4.06
C VAL A 29 -11.00 10.48 -4.78
N CYS A 30 -11.25 10.40 -6.10
CA CYS A 30 -11.74 11.54 -6.87
C CYS A 30 -13.08 12.09 -6.36
N SER A 31 -13.98 11.21 -5.93
CA SER A 31 -15.27 11.60 -5.33
C SER A 31 -15.07 12.33 -4.00
N ALA A 32 -14.15 11.86 -3.15
CA ALA A 32 -13.80 12.52 -1.89
C ALA A 32 -13.16 13.90 -2.12
N LEU A 33 -12.23 14.01 -3.07
CA LEU A 33 -11.62 15.28 -3.46
C LEU A 33 -12.67 16.29 -3.94
N LYS A 34 -13.59 15.85 -4.79
CA LYS A 34 -14.70 16.68 -5.27
C LYS A 34 -15.59 17.17 -4.12
N GLY A 35 -15.94 16.28 -3.18
CA GLY A 35 -16.70 16.62 -1.98
C GLY A 35 -15.98 17.63 -1.08
N ALA A 36 -14.65 17.52 -0.99
CA ALA A 36 -13.79 18.45 -0.26
C ALA A 36 -13.50 19.76 -1.01
N LYS A 37 -13.99 19.92 -2.25
CA LYS A 37 -13.69 21.06 -3.15
C LYS A 37 -12.19 21.22 -3.42
N LEU A 38 -11.46 20.10 -3.49
CA LEU A 38 -10.05 20.05 -3.85
C LEU A 38 -9.88 19.73 -5.35
N PRO A 39 -8.72 20.04 -5.95
CA PRO A 39 -8.44 19.64 -7.33
C PRO A 39 -8.54 18.12 -7.51
N VAL A 40 -9.17 17.71 -8.61
CA VAL A 40 -9.44 16.30 -8.91
C VAL A 40 -8.61 15.86 -10.12
N PRO A 41 -7.62 14.96 -9.95
CA PRO A 41 -6.86 14.42 -11.06
C PRO A 41 -7.71 13.64 -12.06
N SER A 42 -7.39 13.75 -13.35
CA SER A 42 -8.04 12.99 -14.42
C SER A 42 -7.52 11.56 -14.55
N LYS A 43 -6.32 11.28 -14.02
CA LYS A 43 -5.65 9.98 -14.04
C LYS A 43 -4.82 9.81 -12.76
N ALA A 44 -4.65 8.58 -12.27
CA ALA A 44 -3.69 8.33 -11.20
C ALA A 44 -2.26 8.65 -11.68
N LEU A 45 -1.39 9.00 -10.73
CA LEU A 45 -0.02 9.48 -10.91
C LEU A 45 0.13 10.78 -11.72
N ALA A 46 -0.95 11.32 -12.30
CA ALA A 46 -0.92 12.63 -12.94
C ALA A 46 -1.23 13.73 -11.90
N PRO A 47 -0.35 14.73 -11.71
CA PRO A 47 -0.66 15.83 -10.81
C PRO A 47 -1.76 16.72 -11.38
N MET A 48 -2.69 17.13 -10.53
CA MET A 48 -3.66 18.18 -10.80
C MET A 48 -3.20 19.46 -10.12
N VAL A 49 -2.74 20.42 -10.92
CA VAL A 49 -2.27 21.71 -10.43
C VAL A 49 -3.42 22.51 -9.84
N GLY A 50 -3.21 23.06 -8.64
CA GLY A 50 -4.16 23.93 -7.95
C GLY A 50 -3.64 24.36 -6.58
N PRO A 51 -4.45 25.05 -5.76
CA PRO A 51 -4.13 25.34 -4.37
C PRO A 51 -4.86 24.34 -3.45
N PRO A 52 -4.24 23.23 -2.99
CA PRO A 52 -2.91 22.72 -3.31
C PRO A 52 -2.88 21.83 -4.57
N THR A 53 -1.68 21.50 -5.06
CA THR A 53 -1.52 20.49 -6.13
C THR A 53 -1.90 19.12 -5.57
N VAL A 54 -2.66 18.33 -6.31
CA VAL A 54 -3.12 17.01 -5.85
C VAL A 54 -2.61 15.92 -6.77
N GLN A 55 -2.06 14.85 -6.20
CA GLN A 55 -1.66 13.65 -6.94
C GLN A 55 -2.16 12.41 -6.20
N VAL A 56 -2.61 11.41 -6.94
CA VAL A 56 -3.18 10.17 -6.38
C VAL A 56 -2.43 8.97 -6.92
N MET A 57 -2.04 8.06 -6.04
CA MET A 57 -1.46 6.75 -6.38
C MET A 57 -2.39 5.65 -5.86
N ILE A 58 -2.62 4.65 -6.70
CA ILE A 58 -3.29 3.41 -6.32
C ILE A 58 -2.25 2.31 -6.26
N ILE A 59 -2.21 1.56 -5.16
CA ILE A 59 -1.26 0.46 -4.93
C ILE A 59 -1.97 -0.90 -4.94
N PRO A 60 -1.36 -1.96 -5.47
CA PRO A 60 0.01 -2.01 -5.99
C PRO A 60 0.16 -1.31 -7.36
N SER A 61 -0.91 -1.20 -8.16
CA SER A 61 -0.97 -0.34 -9.35
C SER A 61 -2.40 -0.15 -9.86
N LEU A 62 -2.62 0.68 -10.88
CA LEU A 62 -3.90 0.75 -11.60
C LEU A 62 -4.28 -0.51 -12.41
N ARG A 63 -3.38 -1.51 -12.50
CA ARG A 63 -3.60 -2.72 -13.31
C ARG A 63 -3.68 -3.99 -12.48
N LYS A 64 -3.53 -3.88 -11.16
CA LYS A 64 -3.39 -5.02 -10.26
C LYS A 64 -4.17 -4.73 -8.99
N GLU A 65 -5.05 -5.67 -8.64
CA GLU A 65 -5.72 -5.74 -7.32
C GLU A 65 -4.69 -5.92 -6.20
N GLY A 66 -5.08 -5.62 -4.98
CA GLY A 66 -4.27 -5.82 -3.79
C GLY A 66 -4.00 -4.54 -3.01
N ALA A 67 -2.97 -4.60 -2.18
CA ALA A 67 -2.66 -3.59 -1.19
C ALA A 67 -1.16 -3.39 -1.02
N LEU A 68 -0.78 -2.51 -0.09
CA LEU A 68 0.61 -2.32 0.33
C LEU A 68 1.32 -3.65 0.69
N GLU A 69 0.60 -4.58 1.32
CA GLU A 69 1.16 -5.88 1.71
C GLU A 69 1.69 -6.69 0.52
N ASP A 70 1.08 -6.56 -0.66
CA ASP A 70 1.55 -7.24 -1.86
C ASP A 70 2.92 -6.71 -2.31
N LEU A 71 3.15 -5.39 -2.23
CA LEU A 71 4.46 -4.80 -2.53
C LEU A 71 5.52 -5.23 -1.50
N CYS A 72 5.15 -5.27 -0.22
CA CYS A 72 6.03 -5.73 0.85
C CYS A 72 6.46 -7.19 0.66
N LEU A 73 5.50 -8.09 0.42
CA LEU A 73 5.79 -9.50 0.16
C LEU A 73 6.60 -9.71 -1.12
N GLU A 74 6.25 -9.02 -2.21
CA GLU A 74 6.98 -9.08 -3.48
C GLU A 74 8.44 -8.62 -3.30
N SER A 75 8.67 -7.56 -2.53
CA SER A 75 10.02 -7.09 -2.23
C SER A 75 10.84 -8.09 -1.41
N SER A 76 10.18 -8.94 -0.61
CA SER A 76 10.82 -9.92 0.28
C SER A 76 10.71 -11.35 -0.23
N ALA A 77 10.43 -11.56 -1.52
CA ALA A 77 10.24 -12.89 -2.09
C ALA A 77 11.46 -13.81 -1.88
N ASP A 78 12.68 -13.23 -1.88
CA ASP A 78 13.94 -13.94 -1.67
C ASP A 78 14.34 -14.07 -0.19
N ASP A 79 13.51 -13.61 0.74
CA ASP A 79 13.81 -13.73 2.17
C ASP A 79 13.81 -15.21 2.61
N PRO A 80 14.80 -15.66 3.41
CA PRO A 80 14.90 -17.06 3.83
C PRO A 80 13.68 -17.59 4.60
N ALA A 81 12.86 -16.71 5.19
CA ALA A 81 11.63 -17.10 5.88
C ALA A 81 10.45 -17.35 4.93
N MET A 82 10.50 -16.86 3.68
CA MET A 82 9.35 -16.92 2.77
C MET A 82 8.86 -18.34 2.48
N PRO A 83 9.73 -19.37 2.29
CA PRO A 83 9.27 -20.75 2.19
C PRO A 83 8.47 -21.23 3.41
N CYS A 84 8.83 -20.80 4.62
CA CYS A 84 8.10 -21.14 5.84
C CYS A 84 6.73 -20.45 5.90
N VAL A 85 6.62 -19.22 5.39
CA VAL A 85 5.35 -18.49 5.28
C VAL A 85 4.40 -19.23 4.35
N GLU A 86 4.86 -19.65 3.17
CA GLU A 86 4.05 -20.39 2.21
C GLU A 86 3.61 -21.75 2.77
N GLN A 87 4.54 -22.52 3.34
CA GLN A 87 4.25 -23.82 3.94
C GLN A 87 3.24 -23.76 5.08
N TYR A 88 3.20 -22.65 5.84
CA TYR A 88 2.18 -22.46 6.88
C TYR A 88 0.77 -22.46 6.28
N PHE A 89 0.55 -21.71 5.19
CA PHE A 89 -0.78 -21.65 4.56
C PHE A 89 -1.11 -22.93 3.79
N GLU A 90 -0.13 -23.57 3.15
CA GLU A 90 -0.30 -24.89 2.52
C GLU A 90 -0.74 -25.94 3.56
N CYS A 91 -0.07 -26.00 4.71
CA CYS A 91 -0.41 -26.92 5.79
C CYS A 91 -1.85 -26.70 6.31
N LEU A 92 -2.27 -25.44 6.50
CA LEU A 92 -3.65 -25.15 6.92
C LEU A 92 -4.67 -25.63 5.89
N ALA A 93 -4.41 -25.39 4.60
CA ALA A 93 -5.28 -25.83 3.51
C ALA A 93 -5.39 -27.35 3.44
N GLU A 94 -4.28 -28.08 3.53
CA GLU A 94 -4.24 -29.55 3.55
C GLU A 94 -5.01 -30.16 4.73
N ARG A 95 -5.00 -29.48 5.88
CA ARG A 95 -5.74 -29.91 7.07
C ARG A 95 -7.21 -29.51 7.06
N GLY A 96 -7.68 -28.83 6.02
CA GLY A 96 -9.03 -28.27 5.96
C GLY A 96 -9.31 -27.24 7.06
N ALA A 97 -8.26 -26.63 7.61
CA ALA A 97 -8.41 -25.56 8.60
C ALA A 97 -8.94 -24.29 7.90
N PRO A 98 -9.82 -23.52 8.55
CA PRO A 98 -10.31 -22.28 7.96
C PRO A 98 -9.16 -21.28 7.81
N GLY A 99 -8.79 -20.99 6.56
CA GLY A 99 -7.80 -19.97 6.21
C GLY A 99 -8.39 -18.57 6.09
N PRO A 100 -7.53 -17.54 5.88
CA PRO A 100 -8.01 -16.21 5.51
C PRO A 100 -8.75 -16.27 4.17
N LYS A 101 -9.66 -15.30 3.95
CA LYS A 101 -10.25 -15.07 2.63
C LYS A 101 -9.17 -14.62 1.66
N GLU A 102 -9.33 -14.91 0.37
CA GLU A 102 -8.37 -14.57 -0.69
C GLU A 102 -7.94 -13.10 -0.65
N ARG A 103 -8.89 -12.17 -0.59
CA ARG A 103 -8.66 -10.71 -0.47
C ARG A 103 -7.87 -10.26 0.77
N SER A 104 -7.63 -11.17 1.72
CA SER A 104 -6.91 -10.91 2.96
C SER A 104 -5.67 -11.80 3.10
N LEU A 105 -5.34 -12.58 2.06
CA LEU A 105 -4.22 -13.51 2.08
C LEU A 105 -2.88 -12.77 2.16
N SER A 106 -2.67 -11.69 1.40
CA SER A 106 -1.45 -10.88 1.49
C SER A 106 -1.26 -10.25 2.87
N LYS A 107 -2.36 -9.78 3.49
CA LYS A 107 -2.38 -9.29 4.88
C LYS A 107 -2.03 -10.39 5.89
N ALA A 108 -2.54 -11.61 5.71
CA ALA A 108 -2.23 -12.74 6.57
C ALA A 108 -0.77 -13.19 6.40
N LYS A 109 -0.29 -13.34 5.16
CA LYS A 109 1.11 -13.67 4.83
C LYS A 109 2.07 -12.65 5.42
N THR A 110 1.76 -11.37 5.33
CA THR A 110 2.55 -10.31 5.95
C THR A 110 2.67 -10.48 7.47
N ARG A 111 1.60 -10.87 8.16
CA ARG A 111 1.64 -11.15 9.61
C ARG A 111 2.47 -12.37 9.95
N VAL A 112 2.38 -13.43 9.15
CA VAL A 112 3.19 -14.65 9.34
C VAL A 112 4.67 -14.34 9.06
N PHE A 113 4.96 -13.57 8.01
CA PHE A 113 6.30 -13.10 7.71
C PHE A 113 6.88 -12.26 8.86
N LEU A 114 6.12 -11.30 9.40
CA LEU A 114 6.56 -10.51 10.55
C LEU A 114 6.80 -11.38 11.79
N THR A 115 6.02 -12.45 11.98
CA THR A 115 6.23 -13.44 13.06
C THR A 115 7.60 -14.12 12.97
N SER A 116 8.21 -14.19 11.78
CA SER A 116 9.54 -14.76 11.60
C SER A 116 10.69 -13.83 11.99
N LYS A 117 10.41 -12.54 12.26
CA LYS A 117 11.43 -11.53 12.55
C LYS A 117 11.71 -11.42 14.05
N GLU A 118 12.83 -10.78 14.39
CA GLU A 118 13.32 -10.65 15.78
C GLU A 118 12.27 -10.03 16.71
N ASP A 119 11.58 -8.98 16.26
CA ASP A 119 10.46 -8.36 16.97
C ASP A 119 9.15 -8.57 16.17
N PRO A 120 8.43 -9.67 16.45
CA PRO A 120 7.27 -10.08 15.66
C PRO A 120 6.01 -9.23 15.92
N THR A 121 6.06 -8.33 16.91
CA THR A 121 4.89 -7.54 17.33
C THR A 121 4.75 -6.21 16.61
N LEU A 122 5.76 -5.83 15.81
CA LEU A 122 5.81 -4.54 15.17
C LEU A 122 4.71 -4.37 14.12
N PRO A 123 4.02 -3.22 14.10
CA PRO A 123 3.20 -2.83 12.96
C PRO A 123 4.06 -2.73 11.69
N LEU A 124 3.48 -3.03 10.53
CA LEU A 124 4.16 -3.04 9.23
C LEU A 124 5.03 -1.80 8.99
N GLY A 125 4.48 -0.61 9.23
CA GLY A 125 5.21 0.65 9.02
C GLY A 125 6.42 0.82 9.96
N ILE A 126 6.35 0.31 11.19
CA ILE A 126 7.48 0.35 12.13
C ILE A 126 8.51 -0.74 11.79
N ALA A 127 8.05 -1.92 11.39
CA ALA A 127 8.92 -2.98 10.88
C ALA A 127 9.72 -2.53 9.64
N ALA A 128 9.10 -1.73 8.76
CA ALA A 128 9.78 -1.11 7.62
C ALA A 128 10.90 -0.17 8.05
N GLN A 129 10.69 0.64 9.09
CA GLN A 129 11.74 1.51 9.64
C GLN A 129 12.88 0.72 10.30
N LYS A 130 12.59 -0.49 10.83
CA LYS A 130 13.62 -1.42 11.34
C LYS A 130 14.34 -2.22 10.23
N GLY A 131 14.02 -1.99 8.96
CA GLY A 131 14.66 -2.67 7.84
C GLY A 131 14.17 -4.10 7.61
N TYR A 132 12.97 -4.46 8.08
CA TYR A 132 12.40 -5.79 7.83
C TYR A 132 11.89 -5.97 6.40
N TRP A 133 11.81 -4.88 5.65
CA TRP A 133 11.44 -4.85 4.24
C TRP A 133 12.58 -4.19 3.44
N PRO A 134 12.99 -4.75 2.29
CA PRO A 134 13.98 -4.15 1.42
C PRO A 134 13.35 -2.98 0.64
N LEU A 135 13.24 -1.83 1.31
CA LEU A 135 12.63 -0.62 0.76
C LEU A 135 13.43 0.01 -0.39
N ASP A 136 14.61 -0.50 -0.71
CA ASP A 136 15.46 -0.17 -1.86
C ASP A 136 15.15 -1.04 -3.09
N SER A 137 14.40 -2.13 -2.93
CA SER A 137 13.92 -2.97 -4.04
C SER A 137 13.21 -2.14 -5.13
N SER A 138 13.35 -2.54 -6.39
CA SER A 138 12.71 -1.90 -7.54
C SER A 138 11.19 -1.97 -7.50
N VAL A 139 10.62 -2.89 -6.71
CA VAL A 139 9.17 -2.98 -6.44
C VAL A 139 8.60 -1.65 -5.94
N PHE A 140 9.40 -0.87 -5.21
CA PHE A 140 8.99 0.44 -4.68
C PHE A 140 9.38 1.63 -5.57
N ASP A 141 9.91 1.43 -6.78
CA ASP A 141 10.35 2.53 -7.66
C ASP A 141 9.23 3.52 -7.99
N GLU A 142 8.00 3.02 -8.23
CA GLU A 142 6.85 3.89 -8.50
C GLU A 142 6.44 4.67 -7.25
N VAL A 143 6.46 4.04 -6.07
CA VAL A 143 6.17 4.70 -4.78
C VAL A 143 7.20 5.79 -4.50
N ARG A 144 8.50 5.51 -4.72
CA ARG A 144 9.57 6.50 -4.56
C ARG A 144 9.40 7.68 -5.51
N ARG A 145 9.12 7.42 -6.79
CA ARG A 145 8.86 8.48 -7.79
C ARG A 145 7.65 9.33 -7.39
N PHE A 146 6.58 8.71 -6.90
CA PHE A 146 5.39 9.42 -6.45
C PHE A 146 5.66 10.30 -5.23
N ILE A 147 6.32 9.78 -4.19
CA ILE A 147 6.65 10.56 -2.99
C ILE A 147 7.57 11.74 -3.34
N ALA A 148 8.53 11.54 -4.24
CA ALA A 148 9.44 12.60 -4.68
C ALA A 148 8.77 13.68 -5.56
N SER A 149 7.58 13.42 -6.12
CA SER A 149 6.85 14.38 -6.96
C SER A 149 5.82 15.22 -6.21
N ILE A 150 5.66 15.00 -4.90
CA ILE A 150 4.74 15.74 -4.02
C ILE A 150 5.49 16.86 -3.30
#